data_AF-A0A5S4FGA3-F1
#
_entry.id   AF-A0A5S4FGA3-F1
#
_cell.length_a   1.000
_cell.length_b   1.000
_cell.length_c   1.000
_cell.angle_alpha   90.00
_cell.angle_beta   90.00
_cell.angle_gamma   90.00
#
_symmetry.space_group_name_H-M   'P 1'
#
loop_
_entity.id
_entity.type
_entity.pdbx_description
1 polymer ?
#
loop_
_entity_poly.entity_id
_entity_poly.type
_entity_poly.pdbx_seq_one_letter_code
_entity_poly.pdbx_strand_id
1 'polypeptide(L)' 'MASLFVALQTQTANAATVDTNAWYILLNRNSGKALDVYNLATNDGARITQWTRNNGNQQQWQFVDSGG' A
#
# COMPACT_ATOMS: atom_id res chain seq x y z
N MET A 1 -26.79 -42.12 1.45
CA MET A 1 -25.77 -41.23 0.87
C MET A 1 -26.42 -39.87 0.65
N ALA A 2 -26.16 -38.89 1.51
CA ALA A 2 -26.63 -37.52 1.33
C ALA A 2 -25.44 -36.68 0.89
N SER A 3 -25.48 -36.16 -0.34
CA SER A 3 -24.43 -35.28 -0.86
C SER A 3 -24.58 -33.90 -0.24
N LEU A 4 -23.53 -33.45 0.45
CA LEU A 4 -23.42 -32.11 0.98
C LEU A 4 -22.95 -31.18 -0.14
N PHE A 5 -23.79 -30.22 -0.52
CA PHE A 5 -23.39 -29.12 -1.40
C PHE A 5 -22.73 -28.03 -0.56
N VAL A 6 -21.44 -27.79 -0.79
CA VAL A 6 -20.74 -26.61 -0.26
C VAL A 6 -20.95 -25.46 -1.25
N ALA A 7 -21.78 -24.48 -0.90
CA ALA A 7 -21.83 -23.23 -1.63
C ALA A 7 -20.58 -22.41 -1.29
N LEU A 8 -19.70 -22.17 -2.26
CA LEU A 8 -18.61 -21.20 -2.10
C LEU A 8 -19.24 -19.82 -1.93
N GLN A 9 -19.22 -19.30 -0.71
CA GLN A 9 -19.55 -17.89 -0.47
C GLN A 9 -18.45 -17.04 -1.09
N THR A 10 -18.76 -16.32 -2.17
CA THR A 10 -17.88 -15.27 -2.69
C THR A 10 -17.84 -14.15 -1.67
N GLN A 11 -16.88 -14.18 -0.75
CA GLN A 11 -16.67 -13.09 0.18
C GLN A 11 -16.30 -11.85 -0.64
N THR A 12 -17.25 -10.92 -0.77
CA THR A 12 -17.00 -9.63 -1.40
C THR A 12 -15.83 -9.01 -0.67
N ALA A 13 -14.78 -8.61 -1.38
CA ALA A 13 -13.60 -8.06 -0.76
C ALA A 13 -14.00 -6.81 0.05
N ASN A 14 -13.99 -6.91 1.38
CA ASN A 14 -14.06 -5.74 2.22
C ASN A 14 -12.76 -4.98 2.01
N ALA A 15 -12.86 -3.74 1.54
CA ALA A 15 -11.71 -2.86 1.47
C ALA A 15 -11.13 -2.73 2.88
N ALA A 16 -9.82 -2.94 3.03
CA ALA A 16 -9.16 -2.67 4.28
C ALA A 16 -9.32 -1.18 4.61
N THR A 17 -9.69 -0.87 5.84
CA THR A 17 -9.70 0.51 6.33
C THR A 17 -8.26 1.01 6.43
N VAL A 18 -7.99 2.20 5.90
CA VAL A 18 -6.70 2.87 6.06
C VAL A 18 -6.66 3.52 7.44
N ASP A 19 -5.63 3.24 8.23
CA ASP A 19 -5.35 3.94 9.48
C ASP A 19 -4.47 5.15 9.16
N THR A 20 -5.03 6.35 9.24
CA THR A 20 -4.30 7.59 8.97
C THR A 20 -3.24 7.90 10.01
N ASN A 21 -3.13 7.15 11.13
CA ASN A 21 -2.05 7.29 12.11
C ASN A 21 -0.88 6.32 11.88
N ALA A 22 -1.02 5.39 10.93
CA ALA A 22 -0.01 4.39 10.63
C ALA A 22 0.92 4.80 9.48
N TRP A 23 2.15 4.28 9.51
CA TRP A 23 3.12 4.38 8.42
C TRP A 23 3.07 3.12 7.56
N TYR A 24 3.04 3.33 6.24
CA TYR A 24 2.93 2.28 5.24
C TYR A 24 4.12 2.26 4.30
N ILE A 25 4.41 1.07 3.76
CA ILE A 25 5.26 0.92 2.58
C ILE A 25 4.37 0.50 1.41
N LEU A 26 4.34 1.33 0.38
CA LEU A 26 3.51 1.16 -0.80
C LEU A 26 4.27 0.34 -1.85
N LEU A 27 3.93 -0.95 -1.95
CA LEU A 27 4.55 -1.86 -2.92
C LEU A 27 3.74 -1.94 -4.21
N ASN A 28 4.41 -1.74 -5.33
CA ASN A 28 3.86 -2.08 -6.63
C ASN A 28 3.84 -3.61 -6.78
N ARG A 29 2.64 -4.20 -6.97
CA ARG A 29 2.47 -5.66 -7.07
C ARG A 29 3.15 -6.28 -8.30
N ASN A 30 3.36 -5.51 -9.37
CA ASN A 30 4.00 -6.01 -10.59
C ASN A 30 5.52 -6.02 -10.47
N SER A 31 6.12 -4.96 -9.91
CA SER A 31 7.58 -4.84 -9.82
C SER A 31 8.17 -5.30 -8.48
N GLY A 32 7.35 -5.40 -7.43
CA GLY A 32 7.80 -5.63 -6.05
C GLY A 32 8.54 -4.44 -5.43
N LYS A 33 8.64 -3.30 -6.13
CA LYS A 33 9.35 -2.09 -5.68
C LYS A 33 8.45 -1.18 -4.84
N ALA A 34 9.07 -0.42 -3.94
CA ALA A 34 8.41 0.55 -3.07
C ALA A 34 8.32 1.93 -3.73
N LEU A 35 7.25 2.68 -3.42
CA LEU A 35 7.18 4.13 -3.67
C LEU A 35 8.26 4.84 -2.84
N ASP A 36 9.10 5.65 -3.50
CA ASP A 36 10.33 6.20 -2.92
C ASP A 36 10.54 7.66 -3.33
N VAL A 37 10.94 8.51 -2.38
CA VAL A 37 11.43 9.87 -2.69
C VAL A 37 12.88 9.79 -3.15
N TYR A 38 13.12 10.12 -4.43
CA TYR A 38 14.41 9.90 -5.07
C TYR A 38 15.56 10.59 -4.33
N ASN A 39 16.63 9.83 -4.09
CA ASN A 39 17.88 10.31 -3.51
C ASN A 39 17.72 10.98 -2.13
N LEU A 40 16.74 10.53 -1.33
CA LEU A 40 16.48 11.08 0.02
C LEU A 40 16.18 12.59 0.00
N ALA A 41 15.67 13.11 -1.11
CA ALA A 41 15.44 14.53 -1.28
C ALA A 41 14.45 15.07 -0.24
N THR A 42 14.74 16.27 0.28
CA THR A 42 13.90 16.99 1.26
C THR A 42 13.31 18.27 0.70
N ASN A 43 13.63 18.62 -0.56
CA ASN A 43 13.12 19.81 -1.21
C ASN A 43 11.71 19.58 -1.79
N ASP A 44 10.96 20.67 -1.89
CA ASP A 44 9.66 20.66 -2.57
C ASP A 44 9.82 20.26 -4.04
N GLY A 45 8.82 19.54 -4.55
CA GLY A 45 8.84 19.01 -5.91
C GLY A 45 9.85 17.87 -6.12
N ALA A 46 10.37 17.27 -5.05
CA ALA A 46 11.21 16.08 -5.13
C ALA A 46 10.55 14.99 -5.99
N ARG A 47 11.36 14.37 -6.86
CA ARG A 47 10.89 13.32 -7.76
C ARG A 47 10.50 12.06 -6.98
N ILE A 48 9.30 11.56 -7.25
CA ILE A 48 8.86 10.24 -6.78
C ILE A 48 9.26 9.16 -7.79
N THR A 49 9.75 8.03 -7.29
CA THR A 49 10.19 6.88 -8.09
C THR A 49 9.73 5.55 -7.47
N GLN A 50 10.04 4.45 -8.17
CA GLN A 50 9.98 3.11 -7.59
C GLN A 50 11.40 2.58 -7.36
N TRP A 51 11.69 2.16 -6.13
CA TRP A 51 13.01 1.62 -5.79
C TRP A 51 12.91 0.30 -5.03
N THR A 52 14.01 -0.45 -5.00
CA THR A 52 14.09 -1.66 -4.18
C THR A 52 13.79 -1.29 -2.73
N ARG A 53 12.89 -2.06 -2.09
CA ARG A 53 12.50 -1.82 -0.70
C ARG A 53 13.73 -1.91 0.20
N ASN A 54 13.98 -0.85 0.98
CA ASN A 54 15.07 -0.77 1.95
C ASN A 54 14.59 -0.34 3.35
N ASN A 55 13.29 -0.15 3.54
CA ASN A 55 12.66 0.32 4.78
C ASN A 55 13.15 1.70 5.27
N GLY A 56 13.84 2.47 4.44
CA GLY A 56 14.25 3.83 4.74
C GLY A 56 13.06 4.79 4.81
N ASN A 57 13.24 5.92 5.50
CA ASN A 57 12.17 6.91 5.75
C ASN A 57 11.53 7.44 4.45
N GLN A 58 12.31 7.56 3.38
CA GLN A 58 11.85 8.00 2.06
C GLN A 58 10.87 7.03 1.38
N GLN A 59 10.69 5.83 1.94
CA GLN A 59 9.75 4.81 1.48
C GLN A 59 8.55 4.63 2.42
N GLN A 60 8.48 5.41 3.50
CA GLN A 60 7.40 5.36 4.48
C GLN A 60 6.42 6.49 4.20
N TRP A 61 5.14 6.15 4.11
CA TRP A 61 4.06 7.06 3.74
C TRP A 61 2.91 6.95 4.73
N GLN A 62 2.33 8.10 5.07
CA GLN A 62 1.08 8.19 5.83
C GLN A 62 -0.01 8.70 4.90
N PHE A 63 -1.20 8.13 5.02
CA PHE A 63 -2.36 8.64 4.30
C PHE A 63 -2.96 9.80 5.08
N VAL A 64 -3.24 10.88 4.36
CA VAL A 64 -3.94 12.06 4.90
C VAL A 64 -5.26 12.18 4.17
N ASP A 65 -6.33 12.44 4.93
CA ASP A 65 -7.65 12.66 4.38
C ASP A 65 -7.67 13.92 3.50
N SER A 66 -8.40 13.87 2.38
CA SER A 66 -8.50 15.00 1.45
C SER A 66 -9.57 16.03 1.83
N GLY A 67 -10.17 15.93 3.02
CA GLY A 67 -11.17 16.85 3.54
C GLY A 67 -12.62 16.45 3.24
N GLY A 68 -12.96 15.16 3.41
CA GLY A 68 -14.32 14.64 3.20
C GLY A 68 -15.41 15.31 4.04
#